data_AF-A0A351HQY0-F1
#
_entry.id   AF-A0A351HQY0-F1
#
_cell.length_a   1.000
_cell.length_b   1.000
_cell.length_c   1.000
_cell.angle_alpha   90.00
_cell.angle_beta   90.00
_cell.angle_gamma   90.00
#
_symmetry.space_group_name_H-M   'P 1'
#
loop_
_entity.id
_entity.type
_entity.pdbx_description
1 polymer ?
#
loop_
_entity_poly.entity_id
_entity_poly.type
_entity_poly.pdbx_seq_one_letter_code
_entity_poly.pdbx_strand_id
1 'polypeptide(L)'
;MNKLLDIEELENTKMFRSDIIADKIYILCAAIWFKDGKIYKYQPKNVDNGFVVCGRRHSNCYTTAWIVNKGETEYLLETNDRVIEGFLTSDDQFVDRKKGGEIAFSAKQTKILKSCLLAEDLY
;
A
#
# COMPACT_ATOMS: atom_id res chain seq x y z
N MET A 1 -33.94 -11.64 11.26
CA MET A 1 -33.87 -10.47 10.35
C MET A 1 -32.78 -9.57 10.88
N ASN A 2 -31.61 -9.54 10.24
CA ASN A 2 -30.58 -8.58 10.59
C ASN A 2 -31.08 -7.20 10.16
N LYS A 3 -31.32 -6.33 11.14
CA LYS A 3 -31.62 -4.93 10.90
C LYS A 3 -30.36 -4.32 10.29
N LEU A 4 -30.42 -3.91 9.03
CA LEU A 4 -29.44 -2.98 8.48
C LEU A 4 -29.51 -1.74 9.38
N LEU A 5 -28.39 -1.39 10.02
CA LEU A 5 -28.29 -0.18 10.83
C LEU A 5 -28.47 1.02 9.89
N ASP A 6 -29.33 1.96 10.29
CA ASP A 6 -29.50 3.22 9.56
C ASP A 6 -28.20 4.02 9.60
N ILE A 7 -27.94 4.78 8.53
CA ILE A 7 -26.69 5.55 8.35
C ILE A 7 -26.43 6.49 9.54
N GLU A 8 -27.48 7.03 10.15
CA GLU A 8 -27.39 7.88 11.35
C GLU A 8 -26.93 7.15 12.62
N GLU A 9 -27.20 5.84 12.74
CA GLU A 9 -26.69 5.02 13.87
C GLU A 9 -25.20 4.70 13.69
N LEU A 10 -24.73 4.55 12.44
CA LEU A 10 -23.32 4.32 12.13
C LEU A 10 -22.46 5.56 12.41
N GLU A 11 -22.97 6.76 12.15
CA GLU A 11 -22.25 8.02 12.40
C GLU A 11 -22.04 8.33 13.89
N ASN A 12 -22.97 7.91 14.75
CA ASN A 12 -22.87 8.10 16.21
C ASN A 12 -21.95 7.10 16.92
N THR A 13 -21.57 6.04 16.22
CA THR A 13 -20.55 5.13 16.70
C THR A 13 -19.20 5.77 16.39
N LYS A 14 -18.44 6.19 17.41
CA LYS A 14 -17.09 6.83 17.32
C LYS A 14 -16.00 6.02 16.59
N MET A 15 -16.38 5.08 15.74
CA MET A 15 -15.53 4.12 15.04
C MET A 15 -15.61 4.22 13.51
N PHE A 16 -16.44 5.12 12.96
CA PHE A 16 -16.40 5.47 11.54
C PHE A 16 -16.13 6.97 11.40
N ARG A 17 -14.95 7.33 10.88
CA ARG A 17 -14.78 8.65 10.29
C ARG A 17 -15.59 8.64 8.99
N SER A 18 -16.77 9.28 9.00
CA SER A 18 -17.55 9.59 7.81
C SER A 18 -16.74 10.37 6.76
N ASP A 19 -15.60 10.94 7.16
CA ASP A 19 -14.63 11.60 6.30
C ASP A 19 -13.78 10.64 5.44
N ILE A 20 -13.77 9.33 5.72
CA ILE A 20 -13.10 8.33 4.87
C ILE A 20 -14.06 7.99 3.73
N ILE A 21 -14.01 8.83 2.71
CA ILE A 21 -14.78 8.74 1.48
C ILE A 21 -14.49 7.38 0.82
N ALA A 22 -15.42 6.43 0.95
CA ALA A 22 -15.36 5.12 0.32
C ALA A 22 -15.32 5.19 -1.24
N ASP A 23 -15.57 6.37 -1.83
CA ASP A 23 -15.56 6.58 -3.28
C ASP A 23 -14.19 6.91 -3.88
N LYS A 24 -13.17 7.21 -3.07
CA LYS A 24 -11.84 7.59 -3.59
C LYS A 24 -10.80 6.52 -3.30
N ILE A 25 -10.04 6.13 -4.33
CA ILE A 25 -8.84 5.30 -4.18
C ILE A 25 -7.86 6.01 -3.24
N TYR A 26 -7.36 5.28 -2.25
CA TYR A 26 -6.41 5.80 -1.27
C TYR A 26 -5.28 4.80 -1.03
N ILE A 27 -4.22 5.25 -0.35
CA ILE A 27 -3.08 4.41 0.03
C ILE A 27 -3.43 3.60 1.29
N LEU A 28 -3.37 2.27 1.18
CA LEU A 28 -3.56 1.35 2.32
C LEU A 28 -2.30 1.28 3.19
N CYS A 29 -1.17 0.92 2.59
CA CYS A 29 0.07 0.59 3.29
C CYS A 29 1.30 0.83 2.40
N ALA A 30 2.47 0.88 3.05
CA ALA A 30 3.74 0.78 2.33
C ALA A 30 3.86 -0.61 1.70
N ALA A 31 4.44 -0.65 0.50
CA ALA A 31 4.64 -1.87 -0.24
C ALA A 31 6.00 -1.86 -0.95
N ILE A 32 6.60 -3.02 -1.13
CA ILE A 32 7.79 -3.20 -1.95
C ILE A 32 7.53 -4.32 -2.94
N TRP A 33 7.76 -4.03 -4.21
CA TRP A 33 7.69 -5.00 -5.28
C TRP A 33 9.08 -5.57 -5.58
N PHE A 34 9.23 -6.87 -5.37
CA PHE A 34 10.41 -7.66 -5.67
C PHE A 34 10.20 -8.44 -6.96
N LYS A 35 10.89 -8.05 -8.04
CA LYS A 35 10.81 -8.67 -9.37
C LYS A 35 11.71 -9.90 -9.46
N ASP A 36 11.20 -11.03 -9.00
CA ASP A 36 11.88 -12.33 -9.10
C ASP A 36 11.61 -13.07 -10.43
N GLY A 37 10.83 -12.46 -11.34
CA GLY A 37 10.46 -13.02 -12.64
C GLY A 37 9.45 -14.16 -12.58
N LYS A 38 8.92 -14.52 -11.40
CA LYS A 38 7.92 -15.57 -11.24
C LYS A 38 6.52 -14.99 -11.22
N ILE A 39 5.54 -15.79 -11.63
CA ILE A 39 4.12 -15.43 -11.59
C ILE A 39 3.48 -16.07 -10.38
N TYR A 40 2.68 -15.28 -9.65
CA TYR A 40 1.97 -15.73 -8.46
C TYR A 40 0.48 -15.46 -8.61
N LYS A 41 -0.36 -16.31 -8.01
CA LYS A 41 -1.83 -16.30 -8.23
C LYS A 41 -2.53 -15.07 -7.64
N TYR A 42 -2.03 -14.53 -6.53
CA TYR A 42 -2.70 -13.48 -5.75
C TYR A 42 -1.84 -12.21 -5.68
N GLN A 43 -1.60 -11.61 -6.85
CA GLN A 43 -0.85 -10.35 -6.96
C GLN A 43 -1.77 -9.14 -7.09
N PRO A 44 -1.28 -7.93 -6.75
CA PRO A 44 -1.97 -6.71 -7.11
C PRO A 44 -2.26 -6.68 -8.62
N LYS A 45 -3.38 -6.10 -9.01
CA LYS A 45 -3.95 -6.19 -10.37
C LYS A 45 -3.02 -5.73 -11.48
N ASN A 46 -2.09 -4.83 -11.16
CA ASN A 46 -1.17 -4.23 -12.11
C ASN A 46 0.27 -4.76 -11.99
N VAL A 47 0.46 -5.90 -11.30
CA VAL A 47 1.74 -6.58 -11.17
C VAL A 47 1.66 -7.92 -11.90
N ASP A 48 2.51 -8.08 -12.92
CA ASP A 48 2.51 -9.22 -13.84
C ASP A 48 3.48 -10.35 -13.43
N ASN A 49 4.57 -9.99 -12.73
CA ASN A 49 5.57 -10.91 -12.21
C ASN A 49 6.24 -10.35 -10.94
N GLY A 50 6.97 -11.18 -10.20
CA GLY A 50 7.52 -10.79 -8.91
C GLY A 50 6.53 -11.00 -7.77
N PHE A 51 6.85 -10.54 -6.56
CA PHE A 51 5.92 -10.54 -5.45
C PHE A 51 5.96 -9.18 -4.73
N VAL A 52 4.85 -8.84 -4.08
CA VAL A 52 4.72 -7.59 -3.33
C VAL A 52 4.62 -7.89 -1.84
N VAL A 53 5.50 -7.28 -1.05
CA VAL A 53 5.45 -7.35 0.42
C VAL A 53 4.91 -6.04 0.96
N CYS A 54 3.86 -6.12 1.76
CA CYS A 54 3.22 -4.98 2.39
C CYS A 54 3.61 -4.87 3.87
N GLY A 55 3.58 -3.64 4.40
CA GLY A 55 3.90 -3.37 5.79
C GLY A 55 3.51 -1.97 6.22
N ARG A 56 3.62 -1.68 7.53
CA ARG A 56 3.32 -0.34 8.06
C ARG A 56 4.27 0.72 7.46
N ARG A 57 5.54 0.37 7.27
CA ARG A 57 6.59 1.17 6.61
C ARG A 57 7.43 0.27 5.71
N HIS A 58 8.19 0.85 4.77
CA HIS A 58 9.09 0.10 3.87
C HIS A 58 10.09 -0.77 4.64
N SER A 59 10.62 -0.29 5.76
CA SER A 59 11.49 -1.09 6.64
C SER A 59 10.83 -2.37 7.15
N ASN A 60 9.52 -2.34 7.47
CA ASN A 60 8.79 -3.54 7.86
C ASN A 60 8.65 -4.52 6.69
N CYS A 61 8.48 -4.01 5.45
CA CYS A 61 8.42 -4.84 4.25
C CYS A 61 9.76 -5.57 4.03
N TYR A 62 10.88 -4.86 4.15
CA TYR A 62 12.21 -5.45 4.08
C TYR A 62 12.45 -6.48 5.18
N THR A 63 12.09 -6.19 6.43
CA THR A 63 12.20 -7.17 7.52
C THR A 63 11.44 -8.45 7.20
N THR A 64 10.19 -8.35 6.73
CA THR A 64 9.41 -9.52 6.34
C THR A 64 10.09 -10.27 5.19
N ALA A 65 10.49 -9.58 4.13
CA ALA A 65 11.19 -10.17 2.98
C ALA A 65 12.48 -10.90 3.41
N TRP A 66 13.27 -10.28 4.29
CA TRP A 66 14.49 -10.86 4.82
C TRP A 66 14.24 -12.13 5.63
N ILE A 67 13.24 -12.13 6.52
CA ILE A 67 12.88 -13.30 7.34
C ILE A 67 12.42 -14.46 6.45
N VAL A 68 11.50 -14.21 5.51
CA VAL A 68 10.98 -15.28 4.64
C VAL A 68 12.03 -15.81 3.66
N ASN A 69 12.99 -14.96 3.28
CA ASN A 69 14.13 -15.34 2.45
C ASN A 69 15.33 -15.89 3.26
N LYS A 70 15.11 -16.27 4.53
CA LYS A 70 16.14 -16.87 5.42
C LYS A 70 17.43 -16.03 5.53
N GLY A 71 17.30 -14.71 5.39
CA GLY A 71 18.40 -13.77 5.47
C GLY A 71 19.23 -13.58 4.21
N GLU A 72 18.86 -14.21 3.09
CA GLU A 72 19.53 -14.01 1.80
C GLU A 72 19.13 -12.67 1.18
N THR A 73 20.10 -11.93 0.62
CA THR A 73 19.89 -10.55 0.10
C THR A 73 20.15 -10.40 -1.39
N GLU A 74 20.62 -11.45 -2.09
CA GLU A 74 21.00 -11.40 -3.50
C GLU A 74 19.84 -10.94 -4.42
N TYR A 75 18.60 -11.22 -4.01
CA TYR A 75 17.37 -10.82 -4.72
C TYR A 75 16.66 -9.60 -4.13
N LEU A 76 17.20 -8.98 -3.06
CA LEU A 76 16.53 -7.95 -2.25
C LEU A 76 17.23 -6.58 -2.29
N LEU A 77 18.32 -6.42 -3.06
CA LEU A 77 19.08 -5.17 -3.11
C LEU A 77 18.44 -4.16 -4.08
N GLU A 78 18.22 -2.94 -3.58
CA GLU A 78 17.73 -1.76 -4.32
C GLU A 78 18.58 -1.39 -5.54
N THR A 79 19.86 -1.80 -5.57
CA THR A 79 20.81 -1.47 -6.63
C THR A 79 20.60 -2.24 -7.93
N ASN A 80 19.77 -3.28 -7.90
CA ASN A 80 19.24 -3.91 -9.10
C ASN A 80 17.80 -3.41 -9.25
N ASP A 81 17.39 -2.90 -10.41
CA ASP A 81 16.03 -2.39 -10.73
C ASP A 81 14.85 -3.39 -10.53
N ARG A 82 15.14 -4.48 -9.81
CA ARG A 82 14.31 -5.56 -9.32
C ARG A 82 13.56 -5.21 -8.03
N VAL A 83 13.93 -4.15 -7.31
CA VAL A 83 13.23 -3.73 -6.09
C VAL A 83 12.63 -2.34 -6.30
N ILE A 84 11.30 -2.25 -6.25
CA ILE A 84 10.59 -0.97 -6.33
C ILE A 84 9.86 -0.72 -5.03
N GLU A 85 10.21 0.38 -4.37
CA GLU A 85 9.47 0.86 -3.21
C GLU A 85 8.27 1.69 -3.63
N GLY A 86 7.14 1.44 -2.99
CA GLY A 86 5.88 2.06 -3.34
C GLY A 86 4.82 1.82 -2.28
N PHE A 87 3.58 1.71 -2.73
CA PHE A 87 2.41 1.60 -1.87
C PHE A 87 1.36 0.70 -2.50
N LEU A 88 0.55 0.05 -1.67
CA LEU A 88 -0.64 -0.65 -2.10
C LEU A 88 -1.86 0.27 -1.95
N THR A 89 -2.71 0.31 -2.97
CA THR A 89 -3.93 1.11 -2.98
C THR A 89 -5.17 0.31 -2.56
N SER A 90 -6.23 1.01 -2.17
CA SER A 90 -7.51 0.43 -1.74
C SER A 90 -8.23 -0.36 -2.83
N ASP A 91 -7.86 -0.19 -4.10
CA ASP A 91 -8.38 -0.91 -5.25
C ASP A 91 -7.44 -2.01 -5.77
N ASP A 92 -6.46 -2.41 -4.94
CA ASP A 92 -5.55 -3.54 -5.18
C ASP A 92 -4.56 -3.29 -6.34
N GLN A 93 -3.95 -2.10 -6.37
CA GLN A 93 -2.86 -1.76 -7.27
C GLN A 93 -1.59 -1.40 -6.49
N PHE A 94 -0.44 -1.83 -7.00
CA PHE A 94 0.87 -1.35 -6.55
C PHE A 94 1.22 -0.05 -7.29
N VAL A 95 1.61 0.99 -6.58
CA VAL A 95 2.02 2.27 -7.17
C VAL A 95 3.38 2.70 -6.64
N ASP A 96 4.20 3.30 -7.50
CA ASP A 96 5.45 3.91 -7.07
C ASP A 96 5.22 5.13 -6.16
N ARG A 97 6.30 5.69 -5.61
CA ARG A 97 6.22 6.84 -4.70
C ARG A 97 5.64 8.11 -5.34
N LYS A 98 5.78 8.30 -6.65
CA LYS A 98 5.26 9.48 -7.36
C LYS A 98 3.75 9.35 -7.51
N LYS A 99 3.29 8.24 -8.08
CA LYS A 99 1.86 7.97 -8.26
C LYS A 99 1.15 7.82 -6.92
N GLY A 100 1.81 7.23 -5.94
CA GLY A 100 1.34 7.18 -4.55
C GLY A 100 1.07 8.58 -3.99
N GLY A 101 1.97 9.54 -4.23
CA GLY A 101 1.79 10.93 -3.79
C GLY A 101 0.57 11.62 -4.42
N GLU A 102 0.31 11.37 -5.71
CA GLU A 102 -0.89 11.88 -6.40
C GLU A 102 -2.17 11.31 -5.79
N ILE A 103 -2.20 10.00 -5.53
CA ILE A 103 -3.36 9.30 -4.95
C ILE A 103 -3.59 9.79 -3.52
N ALA A 104 -2.55 9.79 -2.68
CA ALA A 104 -2.63 10.23 -1.30
C ALA A 104 -3.15 11.67 -1.17
N PHE A 105 -2.67 12.58 -2.04
CA PHE A 105 -3.16 13.96 -2.07
C PHE A 105 -4.62 14.05 -2.52
N SER A 106 -5.01 13.34 -3.59
CA SER A 106 -6.39 13.30 -4.08
C SER A 106 -7.38 12.74 -3.05
N ALA A 107 -6.92 11.77 -2.26
CA ALA A 107 -7.63 11.14 -1.15
C ALA A 107 -7.54 11.94 0.17
N LYS A 108 -6.87 13.10 0.18
CA LYS A 108 -6.64 13.96 1.37
C LYS A 108 -5.89 13.26 2.51
N GLN A 109 -5.10 12.21 2.22
CA GLN A 109 -4.19 11.59 3.20
C GLN A 109 -2.96 12.46 3.48
N THR A 110 -2.60 13.33 2.52
CA THR A 110 -1.56 14.34 2.70
C THR A 110 -2.12 15.75 2.50
N LYS A 111 -1.55 16.73 3.20
CA LYS A 111 -1.93 18.15 3.07
C LYS A 111 -1.39 18.81 1.79
N ILE A 112 -0.29 18.28 1.25
CA ILE A 112 0.39 18.80 0.07
C ILE A 112 0.69 17.64 -0.88
N LEU A 113 0.73 17.93 -2.18
CA LEU A 113 1.16 16.97 -3.19
C LEU A 113 2.65 16.66 -3.00
N LYS A 114 2.97 15.37 -2.90
CA LYS A 114 4.35 14.88 -2.75
C LYS A 114 4.80 14.29 -4.08
N SER A 115 5.92 14.77 -4.63
CA SER A 115 6.55 14.17 -5.81
C SER A 115 7.23 12.83 -5.51
N CYS A 116 7.58 12.61 -4.24
CA CYS A 116 8.09 11.37 -3.69
C CYS A 116 7.42 11.17 -2.33
N LEU A 117 6.40 10.30 -2.29
CA LEU A 117 5.69 10.00 -1.05
C LEU A 117 6.51 9.06 -0.17
N LEU A 118 6.66 9.41 1.12
CA LEU A 118 7.28 8.57 2.14
C LEU A 118 6.20 7.95 3.03
N ALA A 119 6.48 6.81 3.67
CA ALA A 119 5.53 6.21 4.62
C ALA A 119 5.28 7.15 5.82
N GLU A 120 6.28 7.96 6.20
CA GLU A 120 6.24 9.03 7.20
C GLU A 120 5.25 10.15 6.87
N ASP A 121 4.88 10.33 5.59
CA ASP A 121 3.90 11.33 5.20
C ASP A 121 2.45 10.87 5.47
N LEU A 122 2.22 9.57 5.64
CA LEU A 122 0.90 8.95 5.83
C LEU A 122 0.62 8.54 7.28
N TYR A 123 1.66 8.12 8.02
CA TYR A 123 1.55 7.52 9.36
C TYR A 123 2.46 8.19 10.40
#